data_AF-A0A1T5CUJ1-F1
#
_entry.id   AF-A0A1T5CUJ1-F1
#
_cell.length_a   1.000
_cell.length_b   1.000
_cell.length_c   1.000
_cell.angle_alpha   90.00
_cell.angle_beta   90.00
_cell.angle_gamma   90.00
#
_symmetry.space_group_name_H-M   'P 1'
#
loop_
_entity.id
_entity.type
_entity.pdbx_description
1 polymer ?
#
loop_
_entity_poly.entity_id
_entity_poly.type
_entity_poly.pdbx_seq_one_letter_code
_entity_poly.pdbx_strand_id
1 'polypeptide(L)'
;MFCTNCGKRVSEEDRFCRFCGSAIKHVEKIREENTEVMPDHEVTFEEENPEIREENIEVMPDHEVTFQEDSEPESVPAEESGSESVPTEDMILSQTMKLLGENKRTL
;
A
#
# COMPACT_ATOMS: atom_id res chain seq x y z
N MET A 1 9.93 1.19 -6.22
CA MET A 1 10.86 1.02 -5.08
C MET A 1 10.43 -0.14 -4.15
N PHE A 2 11.20 -0.47 -3.10
CA PHE A 2 10.81 -1.47 -2.08
C PHE A 2 10.61 -0.80 -0.71
N CYS A 3 9.64 -1.26 0.07
CA CYS A 3 9.40 -0.78 1.43
C CYS A 3 10.56 -1.19 2.35
N THR A 4 11.13 -0.25 3.09
CA THR A 4 12.24 -0.52 4.04
C THR A 4 11.79 -1.23 5.30
N ASN A 5 10.48 -1.24 5.60
CA ASN A 5 9.93 -1.89 6.79
C ASN A 5 9.57 -3.37 6.50
N CYS A 6 8.94 -3.67 5.36
CA CYS A 6 8.43 -5.02 5.06
C CYS A 6 9.04 -5.68 3.83
N GLY A 7 9.88 -4.98 3.05
CA GLY A 7 10.56 -5.52 1.87
C GLY A 7 9.68 -5.71 0.62
N LYS A 8 8.37 -5.43 0.69
CA LYS A 8 7.48 -5.56 -0.48
C LYS A 8 7.67 -4.42 -1.48
N ARG A 9 7.43 -4.71 -2.76
CA ARG A 9 7.48 -3.72 -3.84
C ARG A 9 6.34 -2.72 -3.68
N VAL A 10 6.65 -1.43 -3.76
CA VAL A 10 5.70 -0.31 -3.65
C VAL A 10 5.93 0.71 -4.75
N SER A 11 4.88 1.46 -5.10
CA SER A 11 5.00 2.55 -6.10
C SER A 11 5.81 3.72 -5.54
N GLU A 12 6.44 4.48 -6.43
CA GLU A 12 7.14 5.74 -6.11
C GLU A 12 6.17 6.91 -5.94
N GLU A 13 4.87 6.67 -6.07
CA GLU A 13 3.81 7.66 -5.81
C GLU A 13 3.04 7.34 -4.51
N ASP A 14 3.23 6.13 -3.96
CA ASP A 14 2.48 5.66 -2.79
C ASP A 14 2.99 6.34 -1.52
N ARG A 15 2.16 7.15 -0.85
CA ARG A 15 2.52 7.79 0.43
C ARG A 15 2.72 6.78 1.59
N PHE A 16 2.06 5.63 1.50
CA PHE A 16 2.11 4.57 2.50
C PHE A 16 2.20 3.19 1.83
N CYS A 17 2.89 2.26 2.48
CA CYS A 17 2.93 0.87 2.03
C CYS A 17 1.56 0.22 2.19
N ARG A 18 0.96 -0.22 1.08
CA ARG A 18 -0.34 -0.92 1.08
C ARG A 18 -0.35 -2.26 1.83
N PHE A 19 0.81 -2.77 2.21
CA PHE A 19 0.95 -4.07 2.86
C PHE A 19 1.17 -4.00 4.37
N CYS A 20 1.87 -2.98 4.86
CA CYS A 20 2.19 -2.84 6.29
C CYS A 20 1.80 -1.48 6.88
N GLY A 21 1.31 -0.54 6.07
CA GLY A 21 0.90 0.80 6.51
C GLY A 21 2.06 1.77 6.81
N SER A 22 3.32 1.34 6.72
CA SER A 22 4.46 2.24 6.95
C SER A 22 4.52 3.36 5.92
N ALA A 23 4.80 4.58 6.38
CA ALA A 23 4.99 5.74 5.49
C ALA A 23 6.20 5.56 4.58
N ILE A 24 6.06 5.98 3.31
CA ILE A 24 7.14 5.99 2.32
C ILE A 24 7.63 7.43 2.16
N LYS A 25 8.94 7.64 2.31
CA LYS A 25 9.55 8.96 2.13
C LYS A 25 9.77 9.20 0.63
N HIS A 26 8.96 10.06 0.02
CA HIS A 26 9.19 10.54 -1.34
C HIS A 26 10.17 11.71 -1.31
N VAL A 27 11.23 11.59 -2.09
CA VAL A 27 12.12 12.72 -2.38
C VAL A 27 11.52 13.42 -3.59
N GLU A 28 10.60 14.34 -3.33
CA GLU A 28 10.10 15.26 -4.35
C GLU A 28 11.30 16.00 -4.94
N LYS A 29 11.59 15.77 -6.23
CA LYS A 29 12.53 16.61 -6.98
C LYS A 29 11.87 17.98 -7.10
N ILE A 30 12.22 18.89 -6.20
CA ILE A 30 11.83 20.29 -6.29
C ILE A 30 12.31 20.79 -7.65
N ARG A 31 11.35 21.10 -8.53
CA ARG A 31 11.60 21.89 -9.74
C ARG A 31 11.77 23.33 -9.25
N GLU A 32 12.95 23.90 -9.46
CA GLU A 32 13.20 25.32 -9.25
C GLU A 32 12.30 26.12 -10.21
N GLU A 33 11.13 26.55 -9.76
CA GLU A 33 10.42 27.63 -10.43
C GLU A 33 9.63 28.48 -9.44
N ASN A 34 10.21 29.66 -9.21
CA ASN A 34 9.63 30.93 -8.78
C ASN A 34 9.07 31.04 -7.35
N THR A 35 9.88 31.70 -6.52
CA THR A 35 9.55 32.31 -5.24
C THR A 35 8.68 33.55 -5.43
N GLU A 36 7.39 33.46 -5.11
CA GLU A 36 6.60 34.62 -4.71
C GLU A 36 5.93 34.31 -3.37
N VAL A 37 6.65 34.66 -2.29
CA VAL A 37 6.15 34.62 -0.92
C VAL A 37 5.65 36.02 -0.57
N MET A 38 4.38 36.16 -0.23
CA MET A 38 3.79 37.34 0.41
C MET A 38 2.51 36.94 1.19
N PRO A 39 2.11 37.66 2.25
CA PRO A 39 2.69 37.60 3.59
C PRO A 39 1.62 37.24 4.65
N ASP A 40 2.09 37.02 5.89
CA ASP A 40 1.38 36.86 7.17
C ASP A 40 -0.16 36.90 7.15
N HIS A 41 -0.78 35.73 7.25
CA HIS A 41 -2.09 35.63 7.91
C HIS A 41 -1.82 35.49 9.41
N GLU A 42 -2.01 36.60 10.13
CA GLU A 42 -2.00 36.67 11.59
C GLU A 42 -3.00 35.66 12.14
N VAL A 43 -2.51 34.55 12.69
CA VAL A 43 -3.33 33.59 13.43
C VAL A 43 -3.37 34.10 14.87
N THR A 44 -4.46 34.77 15.23
CA THR A 44 -4.80 35.01 16.63
C THR A 44 -5.19 33.67 17.23
N PHE A 45 -4.28 33.06 17.98
CA PHE A 45 -4.59 31.92 18.83
C PHE A 45 -5.39 32.44 20.02
N GLU A 46 -6.72 32.33 19.96
CA GLU A 46 -7.50 32.30 21.20
C GLU A 46 -7.09 31.03 21.95
N GLU A 47 -6.42 31.25 23.07
CA GLU A 47 -5.94 30.23 24.00
C GLU A 47 -7.15 29.58 24.69
N GLU A 48 -7.87 28.71 23.98
CA GLU A 48 -8.75 27.74 24.61
C GLU A 48 -7.89 26.63 25.20
N ASN A 49 -7.47 26.88 26.44
CA ASN A 49 -7.03 25.92 27.44
C ASN A 49 -7.97 24.68 27.46
N PRO A 50 -7.59 23.52 26.90
CA PRO A 50 -8.26 22.30 27.25
C PRO A 50 -7.65 21.84 28.58
N GLU A 51 -8.36 22.07 29.68
CA GLU A 51 -8.13 21.36 30.93
C GLU A 51 -8.16 19.85 30.61
N ILE A 52 -6.99 19.26 30.44
CA ILE A 52 -6.84 17.80 30.35
C ILE A 52 -7.18 17.29 31.75
N ARG A 53 -8.44 16.89 31.92
CA ARG A 53 -8.90 16.18 33.12
C ARG A 53 -8.14 14.86 33.15
N GLU A 54 -7.38 14.67 34.22
CA GLU A 54 -6.74 13.39 34.56
C GLU A 54 -7.84 12.36 34.83
N GLU A 55 -8.38 11.74 33.78
CA GLU A 55 -9.23 10.58 33.94
C GLU A 55 -8.32 9.36 34.19
N ASN A 56 -8.23 9.02 35.47
CA ASN A 56 -8.01 7.69 36.03
C ASN A 56 -7.95 6.58 34.97
N ILE A 57 -6.74 6.25 34.50
CA ILE A 57 -6.50 5.01 33.78
C ILE A 57 -6.47 3.91 34.83
N GLU A 58 -7.62 3.27 35.05
CA GLU A 58 -7.69 2.01 35.76
C GLU A 58 -6.91 0.98 34.94
N VAL A 59 -5.68 0.71 35.38
CA VAL A 59 -4.83 -0.36 34.85
C VAL A 59 -5.59 -1.67 35.07
N MET A 60 -6.01 -2.29 33.97
CA MET A 60 -6.62 -3.62 34.03
C MET A 60 -5.64 -4.62 34.67
N PRO A 61 -6.09 -5.49 35.58
CA PRO A 61 -5.25 -6.54 36.12
C PRO A 61 -4.85 -7.51 35.02
N ASP A 62 -3.59 -7.95 35.12
CA ASP A 62 -2.92 -8.87 34.22
C ASP A 62 -3.74 -10.17 34.12
N HIS A 63 -4.46 -10.37 33.02
CA HIS A 63 -5.06 -11.67 32.76
C HIS A 63 -3.95 -12.60 32.27
N GLU A 64 -3.51 -13.48 33.17
CA GLU A 64 -2.61 -14.59 32.87
C GLU A 64 -3.16 -15.38 31.67
N VAL A 65 -2.42 -15.32 30.56
CA VAL A 65 -2.73 -16.11 29.37
C VAL A 65 -2.18 -17.51 29.61
N THR A 66 -3.04 -18.42 30.05
CA THR A 66 -2.75 -19.86 30.03
C THR A 66 -2.78 -20.32 28.58
N PHE A 67 -1.60 -20.55 27.99
CA PHE A 67 -1.46 -21.20 26.70
C PHE A 67 -1.95 -22.65 26.81
N GLN A 68 -3.10 -22.94 26.21
CA GLN A 68 -3.48 -24.32 25.91
C GLN A 68 -2.79 -24.70 24.60
N GLU A 69 -1.70 -25.46 24.72
CA GLU A 69 -1.12 -26.23 23.61
C GLU A 69 -2.05 -27.41 23.31
N ASP A 70 -3.08 -27.16 22.54
CA ASP A 70 -3.88 -28.21 21.94
C ASP A 70 -4.01 -27.92 20.44
N SER A 71 -3.39 -28.80 19.65
CA SER A 71 -3.94 -29.41 18.43
C SER A 71 -2.91 -29.47 17.31
N GLU A 72 -2.73 -30.70 16.83
CA GLU A 72 -1.81 -31.18 15.83
C GLU A 72 -1.86 -30.40 14.50
N PRO A 73 -0.75 -30.33 13.74
CA PRO A 73 -0.77 -29.74 12.41
C PRO A 73 -1.56 -30.66 11.46
N GLU A 74 -2.81 -30.30 11.17
CA GLU A 74 -3.50 -30.88 10.02
C GLU A 74 -2.69 -30.57 8.76
N SER A 75 -2.34 -31.66 8.08
CA SER A 75 -1.65 -31.72 6.81
C SER A 75 -2.29 -30.79 5.79
N VAL A 76 -1.53 -29.79 5.35
CA VAL A 76 -1.85 -29.00 4.15
C VAL A 76 -1.97 -29.95 2.95
N PRO A 77 -3.12 -30.03 2.26
CA PRO A 77 -3.14 -30.64 0.94
C PRO A 77 -2.31 -29.76 -0.01
N ALA A 78 -1.44 -30.40 -0.77
CA ALA A 78 -0.70 -29.78 -1.85
C ALA A 78 -1.69 -29.38 -2.96
N GLU A 79 -2.24 -28.17 -2.86
CA GLU A 79 -3.03 -27.56 -3.92
C GLU A 79 -2.09 -27.32 -5.11
N GLU A 80 -2.46 -27.95 -6.21
CA GLU A 80 -1.66 -28.12 -7.40
C GLU A 80 -1.21 -26.76 -7.96
N SER A 81 0.06 -26.71 -8.35
CA SER A 81 0.62 -25.64 -9.17
C SER A 81 -0.18 -25.54 -10.47
N GLY A 82 -1.19 -24.68 -10.48
CA GLY A 82 -1.79 -24.17 -11.70
C GLY A 82 -0.72 -23.37 -12.41
N SER A 83 0.06 -24.03 -13.28
CA SER A 83 0.85 -23.34 -14.27
C SER A 83 -0.14 -22.65 -15.20
N GLU A 84 -0.47 -21.40 -14.91
CA GLU A 84 -1.05 -20.50 -15.90
C GLU A 84 -0.09 -20.50 -17.08
N SER A 85 -0.44 -21.27 -18.11
CA SER A 85 0.31 -21.34 -19.35
C SER A 85 0.20 -19.96 -19.99
N VAL A 86 1.21 -19.13 -19.76
CA VAL A 86 1.33 -17.83 -20.40
C VAL A 86 1.25 -18.08 -21.91
N PRO A 87 0.33 -17.43 -22.65
CA PRO A 87 0.25 -17.61 -24.08
C PRO A 87 1.60 -17.21 -24.70
N THR A 88 2.20 -18.12 -25.47
CA THR A 88 3.46 -17.86 -26.18
C THR A 88 3.32 -16.67 -27.11
N GLU A 89 4.41 -15.94 -27.34
CA GLU A 89 4.45 -14.75 -28.21
C GLU A 89 3.82 -15.01 -29.59
N ASP A 90 4.03 -16.20 -30.17
CA ASP A 90 3.41 -16.60 -31.44
C ASP A 90 1.88 -16.64 -31.40
N MET A 91 1.28 -17.07 -30.29
CA MET A 91 -0.18 -17.06 -30.13
C MET A 91 -0.70 -15.62 -30.09
N ILE A 92 -0.01 -14.74 -29.37
CA ILE A 92 -0.37 -13.32 -29.26
C ILE A 92 -0.22 -12.61 -30.62
N LEU A 93 0.87 -12.86 -31.36
CA LEU A 93 1.08 -12.29 -32.69
C LEU A 93 0.02 -12.78 -33.70
N SER A 94 -0.35 -14.07 -33.64
CA SER A 94 -1.38 -14.60 -34.54
C SER A 94 -2.77 -14.00 -34.29
N GLN A 95 -3.11 -13.77 -33.01
CA GLN A 95 -4.38 -13.16 -32.61
C GLN A 95 -4.44 -11.69 -33.04
N THR A 96 -3.36 -10.94 -32.85
CA THR A 96 -3.28 -9.51 -33.22
C THR A 96 -3.33 -9.27 -34.73
N MET A 97 -2.67 -10.11 -35.52
CA MET A 97 -2.71 -10.01 -36.99
C MET A 97 -4.11 -10.32 -37.56
N LYS A 98 -4.87 -11.25 -36.95
CA LYS A 98 -6.26 -11.51 -37.34
C LYS A 98 -7.14 -10.28 -37.13
N LEU A 99 -7.07 -9.67 -35.94
CA LEU A 99 -7.86 -8.48 -35.59
C LEU A 99 -7.54 -7.27 -36.49
N LEU A 100 -6.26 -7.07 -36.84
CA LEU A 100 -5.85 -6.01 -37.76
C LEU A 100 -6.24 -6.28 -39.23
N GLY A 101 -6.37 -7.55 -39.62
CA GLY A 101 -6.80 -7.96 -40.95
C GLY A 101 -8.31 -7.86 -41.17
N GLU A 102 -9.10 -8.04 -40.13
CA GLU A 102 -10.56 -7.96 -40.18
C GLU A 102 -11.07 -6.52 -40.39
N ASN A 103 -10.36 -5.53 -39.84
CA ASN A 103 -10.71 -4.10 -39.98
C ASN A 103 -10.47 -3.50 -41.38
N LYS A 104 -9.79 -4.23 -42.29
CA LYS A 104 -9.51 -3.77 -43.67
C LYS A 104 -10.56 -4.19 -44.69
N ARG A 105 -11.57 -4.97 -44.28
CA ARG A 105 -12.62 -5.49 -45.19
C ARG A 105 -13.89 -4.63 -45.24
N THR A 106 -13.90 -3.48 -44.55
CA THR A 106 -15.08 -2.61 -44.40
C THR A 106 -14.90 -1.20 -44.95
N LEU A 107 -13.90 -0.98 -45.82
CA LEU A 107 -13.70 0.27 -46.57
C LEU A 107 -13.73 0.01 -48.08
#